data_AF-A0A8J6J1J1-F1
#
_entry.id   AF-A0A8J6J1J1-F1
#
_cell.length_a   1.000
_cell.length_b   1.000
_cell.length_c   1.000
_cell.angle_alpha   90.00
_cell.angle_beta   90.00
_cell.angle_gamma   90.00
#
_symmetry.space_group_name_H-M   'P 1'
#
loop_
_entity.id
_entity.type
_entity.pdbx_description
1 polymer ?
#
loop_
_entity_poly.entity_id
_entity_poly.type
_entity_poly.pdbx_seq_one_letter_code
_entity_poly.pdbx_strand_id
1 'polypeptide(L)'
;MELDLTQQFLTENDCYQAGRTIVPKGIMVHSTGVAQPDPEVFIRRWNKPGVEKCVHAFVARDRAIQTLPWIIRGWHAGTGTSGRSANNTHISFECCEPAGHTYRGDEMVGYDVAANQAYFDDIYHNAVQLTALLCRQYSLDPLEPGVVICHAEGYDLGIASQHGDVLQWWPKHGVTMDQFRQDVAEAMLTDGEHEEEPMTQEQFDRMMDAYLAKRARWSPSDWSAQARKWAEESGIVAGDGEGNQRYQSFTTREETVQMLYRLDQIWSGAGGQPEAE
;
A
#
# COMPACT_ATOMS: atom_id res chain seq x y z
N MET A 1 -17.10 -3.06 13.35
CA MET A 1 -16.29 -1.89 13.78
C MET A 1 -15.32 -1.60 12.65
N GLU A 2 -15.15 -0.36 12.23
CA GLU A 2 -14.14 -0.05 11.20
C GLU A 2 -12.74 -0.13 11.83
N LEU A 3 -11.73 -0.57 11.09
CA LEU A 3 -10.36 -0.68 11.58
C LEU A 3 -9.76 0.72 11.82
N ASP A 4 -9.45 1.06 13.07
CA ASP A 4 -8.64 2.24 13.39
C ASP A 4 -7.16 1.93 13.18
N LEU A 5 -6.62 2.33 12.02
CA LEU A 5 -5.21 2.14 11.67
C LEU A 5 -4.45 3.47 11.75
N THR A 6 -3.47 3.53 12.65
CA THR A 6 -2.57 4.69 12.81
C THR A 6 -1.12 4.34 12.47
N GLN A 7 -0.27 5.35 12.28
CA GLN A 7 1.15 5.16 11.96
C GLN A 7 2.06 5.70 13.07
N GLN A 8 3.01 4.88 13.50
CA GLN A 8 4.05 5.24 14.46
C GLN A 8 5.31 4.41 14.18
N PHE A 9 6.10 4.86 13.20
CA PHE A 9 7.27 4.11 12.76
C PHE A 9 8.38 4.02 13.83
N LEU A 10 9.01 2.85 13.93
CA LEU A 10 10.13 2.59 14.84
C LEU A 10 11.46 3.16 14.27
N THR A 11 11.57 4.48 14.14
CA THR A 11 12.68 5.17 13.47
C THR A 11 14.05 5.00 14.15
N GLU A 12 14.09 4.59 15.41
CA GLU A 12 15.31 4.29 16.18
C GLU A 12 15.68 2.79 16.16
N ASN A 13 14.84 1.93 15.58
CA ASN A 13 15.14 0.51 15.44
C ASN A 13 16.09 0.25 14.26
N ASP A 14 17.09 -0.61 14.45
CA ASP A 14 18.09 -0.93 13.43
C ASP A 14 17.47 -1.54 12.16
N CYS A 15 16.34 -2.25 12.27
CA CYS A 15 15.59 -2.79 11.13
C CYS A 15 15.03 -1.68 10.24
N TYR A 16 14.44 -0.63 10.85
CA TYR A 16 13.92 0.52 10.13
C TYR A 16 15.06 1.26 9.42
N GLN A 17 16.16 1.50 10.14
CA GLN A 17 17.32 2.23 9.63
C GLN A 17 18.07 1.48 8.53
N ALA A 18 18.08 0.15 8.57
CA ALA A 18 18.66 -0.67 7.51
C ALA A 18 17.97 -0.45 6.15
N GLY A 19 16.68 -0.07 6.14
CA GLY A 19 15.95 0.38 4.95
C GLY A 19 15.85 -0.65 3.82
N ARG A 20 16.13 -1.94 4.10
CA ARG A 20 16.01 -2.99 3.09
C ARG A 20 14.56 -3.15 2.70
N THR A 21 14.27 -3.31 1.42
CA THR A 21 12.89 -3.43 0.93
C THR A 21 12.52 -4.86 0.56
N ILE A 22 11.21 -5.11 0.48
CA ILE A 22 10.59 -6.33 -0.04
C ILE A 22 9.57 -5.97 -1.12
N VAL A 23 9.27 -6.96 -1.97
CA VAL A 23 8.01 -6.99 -2.73
C VAL A 23 7.10 -7.95 -1.95
N PRO A 24 6.03 -7.47 -1.29
CA PRO A 24 5.14 -8.33 -0.54
C PRO A 24 4.58 -9.45 -1.41
N LYS A 25 4.67 -10.67 -0.90
CA LYS A 25 4.08 -11.90 -1.48
C LYS A 25 3.13 -12.60 -0.52
N GLY A 26 2.99 -12.07 0.69
CA GLY A 26 2.21 -12.67 1.75
C GLY A 26 2.18 -11.82 3.01
N ILE A 27 1.44 -12.31 3.99
CA ILE A 27 1.23 -11.73 5.30
C ILE A 27 1.46 -12.83 6.34
N MET A 28 2.29 -12.55 7.34
CA MET A 28 2.56 -13.43 8.46
C MET A 28 1.92 -12.87 9.73
N VAL A 29 0.95 -13.62 10.26
CA VAL A 29 0.25 -13.30 11.50
C VAL A 29 1.04 -13.85 12.68
N HIS A 30 1.24 -12.99 13.67
CA HIS A 30 1.86 -13.35 14.95
C HIS A 30 0.93 -13.06 16.12
N SER A 31 1.27 -13.61 17.28
CA SER A 31 0.81 -13.08 18.56
C SER A 31 1.99 -12.91 19.50
N THR A 32 1.86 -11.92 20.38
CA THR A 32 2.99 -11.42 21.17
C THR A 32 3.63 -12.43 22.12
N GLY A 33 2.95 -13.55 22.43
CA GLY A 33 3.45 -14.60 23.33
C GLY A 33 3.61 -14.14 24.77
N VAL A 34 2.89 -13.09 25.17
CA VAL A 34 2.92 -12.53 26.52
C VAL A 34 1.63 -11.77 26.79
N ALA A 35 1.11 -11.89 28.02
CA ALA A 35 -0.08 -11.20 28.49
C ALA A 35 0.11 -9.67 28.61
N GLN A 36 0.14 -8.99 27.46
CA GLN A 36 0.34 -7.56 27.33
C GLN A 36 -0.55 -7.01 26.21
N PRO A 37 -1.71 -6.43 26.57
CA PRO A 37 -2.68 -5.94 25.59
C PRO A 37 -2.31 -4.57 25.00
N ASP A 38 -1.40 -3.82 25.62
CA ASP A 38 -1.04 -2.47 25.17
C ASP A 38 0.11 -2.49 24.15
N PRO A 39 -0.14 -2.15 22.86
CA PRO A 39 0.88 -2.14 21.82
C PRO A 39 2.02 -1.15 22.12
N GLU A 40 1.75 -0.08 22.88
CA GLU A 40 2.76 0.93 23.22
C GLU A 40 3.90 0.38 24.08
N VAL A 41 3.64 -0.69 24.84
CA VAL A 41 4.70 -1.39 25.60
C VAL A 41 5.74 -1.99 24.64
N PHE A 42 5.29 -2.59 23.54
CA PHE A 42 6.19 -3.15 22.53
C PHE A 42 6.87 -2.06 21.71
N ILE A 43 6.11 -1.05 21.25
CA ILE A 43 6.63 0.06 20.46
C ILE A 43 7.78 0.77 21.20
N ARG A 44 7.58 1.14 22.47
CA ARG A 44 8.66 1.75 23.29
C ARG A 44 9.84 0.81 23.51
N ARG A 45 9.60 -0.49 23.64
CA ARG A 45 10.66 -1.48 23.86
C ARG A 45 11.47 -1.76 22.60
N TRP A 46 10.86 -1.67 21.43
CA TRP A 46 11.46 -2.03 20.15
C TRP A 46 12.03 -0.82 19.41
N ASN A 47 11.54 0.39 19.65
CA ASN A 47 12.08 1.61 19.04
C ASN A 47 13.37 2.08 19.72
N LYS A 48 14.44 1.29 19.59
CA LYS A 48 15.79 1.63 20.06
C LYS A 48 16.84 0.77 19.35
N PRO A 49 18.12 1.19 19.35
CA PRO A 49 19.21 0.39 18.79
C PRO A 49 19.41 -0.96 19.50
N GLY A 50 19.94 -1.95 18.78
CA GLY A 50 20.29 -3.27 19.30
C GLY A 50 19.12 -4.23 19.49
N VAL A 51 17.91 -3.88 19.02
CA VAL A 51 16.75 -4.78 19.04
C VAL A 51 16.63 -5.50 17.70
N GLU A 52 16.87 -6.81 17.70
CA GLU A 52 16.84 -7.65 16.49
C GLU A 52 15.43 -8.14 16.12
N LYS A 53 14.40 -7.34 16.41
CA LYS A 53 12.99 -7.64 16.12
C LYS A 53 12.26 -6.41 15.63
N CYS A 54 11.45 -6.55 14.59
CA CYS A 54 10.61 -5.49 14.04
C CYS A 54 9.50 -6.09 13.16
N VAL A 55 8.25 -5.77 13.48
CA VAL A 55 7.07 -6.13 12.68
C VAL A 55 6.50 -4.87 12.04
N HIS A 56 5.58 -5.05 11.08
CA HIS A 56 4.99 -3.95 10.35
C HIS A 56 3.82 -3.31 11.07
N ALA A 57 3.13 -4.05 11.93
CA ALA A 57 2.11 -3.48 12.81
C ALA A 57 1.97 -4.26 14.12
N PHE A 58 1.38 -3.58 15.12
CA PHE A 58 0.76 -4.23 16.27
C PHE A 58 -0.75 -4.07 16.17
N VAL A 59 -1.48 -5.16 16.36
CA VAL A 59 -2.93 -5.19 16.43
C VAL A 59 -3.33 -5.31 17.88
N ALA A 60 -4.15 -4.37 18.36
CA ALA A 60 -4.73 -4.36 19.68
C ALA A 60 -6.25 -4.48 19.58
N ARG A 61 -6.92 -4.53 20.73
CA ARG A 61 -8.37 -4.68 20.81
C ARG A 61 -9.13 -3.55 20.10
N ASP A 62 -8.67 -2.32 20.25
CA ASP A 62 -9.36 -1.10 19.84
C ASP A 62 -8.76 -0.45 18.58
N ARG A 63 -7.55 -0.84 18.18
CA ARG A 63 -6.79 -0.21 17.08
C ARG A 63 -5.69 -1.11 16.53
N ALA A 64 -5.17 -0.75 15.36
CA ALA A 64 -3.90 -1.23 14.85
C ALA A 64 -2.92 -0.06 14.68
N ILE A 65 -1.64 -0.31 14.95
CA ILE A 65 -0.57 0.69 14.79
C ILE A 65 0.47 0.14 13.83
N GLN A 66 0.60 0.77 12.67
CA GLN A 66 1.68 0.48 11.73
C GLN A 66 3.01 1.03 12.26
N THR A 67 3.98 0.15 12.41
CA THR A 67 5.29 0.41 13.04
C THR A 67 6.47 0.27 12.08
N LEU A 68 6.25 -0.31 10.90
CA LEU A 68 7.20 -0.33 9.79
C LEU A 68 6.44 -0.06 8.47
N PRO A 69 6.99 0.74 7.54
CA PRO A 69 6.42 0.84 6.21
C PRO A 69 6.28 -0.56 5.59
N TRP A 70 5.12 -0.86 5.00
CA TRP A 70 4.75 -2.20 4.50
C TRP A 70 5.77 -2.82 3.52
N ILE A 71 6.53 -1.99 2.82
CA ILE A 71 7.53 -2.43 1.83
C ILE A 71 8.94 -2.56 2.41
N ILE A 72 9.16 -2.22 3.68
CA ILE A 72 10.46 -2.38 4.34
C ILE A 72 10.51 -3.76 4.99
N ARG A 73 11.62 -4.47 4.78
CA ARG A 73 11.90 -5.82 5.24
C ARG A 73 11.95 -5.90 6.77
N GLY A 74 10.86 -6.36 7.39
CA GLY A 74 10.79 -6.64 8.82
C GLY A 74 11.77 -7.72 9.32
N TRP A 75 11.98 -7.76 10.63
CA TRP A 75 12.77 -8.76 11.35
C TRP A 75 11.82 -9.53 12.30
N HIS A 76 11.03 -10.45 11.75
CA HIS A 76 9.91 -11.09 12.47
C HIS A 76 9.94 -12.62 12.38
N ALA A 77 10.35 -13.19 11.25
CA ALA A 77 10.23 -14.63 10.99
C ALA A 77 11.48 -15.46 11.33
N GLY A 78 12.62 -14.84 11.63
CA GLY A 78 13.89 -15.57 11.72
C GLY A 78 14.33 -16.23 10.40
N THR A 79 15.20 -17.23 10.46
CA THR A 79 15.64 -18.03 9.29
C THR A 79 15.09 -19.44 9.42
N GLY A 80 14.40 -19.92 8.39
CA GLY A 80 13.81 -21.24 8.39
C GLY A 80 14.76 -22.34 7.96
N THR A 81 14.29 -23.59 8.08
CA THR A 81 15.06 -24.81 7.79
C THR A 81 15.56 -24.92 6.34
N SER A 82 14.93 -24.21 5.40
CA SER A 82 15.38 -24.12 4.01
C SER A 82 16.53 -23.11 3.78
N GLY A 83 16.97 -22.40 4.81
CA GLY A 83 17.90 -21.27 4.71
C GLY A 83 17.26 -19.98 4.19
N ARG A 84 15.95 -19.99 3.89
CA ARG A 84 15.17 -18.83 3.48
C ARG A 84 14.45 -18.20 4.68
N SER A 85 13.93 -16.99 4.48
CA SER A 85 13.24 -16.24 5.52
C SER A 85 12.05 -15.48 4.93
N ALA A 86 10.90 -15.61 5.59
CA ALA A 86 9.68 -14.86 5.30
C ALA A 86 9.87 -13.35 5.51
N ASN A 87 10.89 -12.92 6.26
CA ASN A 87 11.30 -11.51 6.33
C ASN A 87 11.50 -10.90 4.94
N ASN A 88 11.90 -11.68 3.93
CA ASN A 88 12.16 -11.17 2.58
C ASN A 88 10.92 -11.13 1.68
N THR A 89 9.75 -11.57 2.16
CA THR A 89 8.56 -11.75 1.33
C THR A 89 7.25 -11.40 2.02
N HIS A 90 7.17 -11.39 3.35
CA HIS A 90 5.91 -11.21 4.07
C HIS A 90 5.87 -9.88 4.82
N ILE A 91 4.71 -9.23 4.75
CA ILE A 91 4.31 -8.23 5.74
C ILE A 91 3.93 -8.97 7.02
N SER A 92 4.11 -8.36 8.18
CA SER A 92 3.88 -9.04 9.46
C SER A 92 3.26 -8.13 10.50
N PHE A 93 2.44 -8.71 11.35
CA PHE A 93 1.88 -8.00 12.50
C PHE A 93 1.72 -8.91 13.71
N GLU A 94 1.75 -8.29 14.88
CA GLU A 94 1.62 -8.94 16.19
C GLU A 94 0.25 -8.66 16.79
N CYS A 95 -0.54 -9.69 17.05
CA CYS A 95 -1.75 -9.58 17.86
C CYS A 95 -1.38 -9.53 19.35
N CYS A 96 -1.72 -8.43 20.02
CA CYS A 96 -1.47 -8.25 21.45
C CYS A 96 -2.38 -9.17 22.28
N GLU A 97 -1.79 -10.03 23.09
CA GLU A 97 -2.55 -11.01 23.89
C GLU A 97 -3.17 -10.32 25.14
N PRO A 98 -4.36 -10.76 25.59
CA PRO A 98 -5.01 -10.12 26.73
C PRO A 98 -4.24 -10.32 28.03
N ALA A 99 -4.51 -9.48 29.02
CA ALA A 99 -3.98 -9.69 30.37
C ALA A 99 -4.57 -10.96 31.02
N GLY A 100 -3.96 -11.43 32.13
CA GLY A 100 -4.56 -12.44 33.00
C GLY A 100 -4.16 -13.89 32.72
N HIS A 101 -3.27 -14.13 31.76
CA HIS A 101 -2.62 -15.43 31.58
C HIS A 101 -1.10 -15.33 31.76
N THR A 102 -0.43 -16.47 31.75
CA THR A 102 1.03 -16.59 31.73
C THR A 102 1.44 -17.71 30.78
N TYR A 103 2.74 -17.96 30.67
CA TYR A 103 3.30 -19.04 29.88
C TYR A 103 4.10 -20.02 30.74
N ARG A 104 3.96 -21.31 30.45
CA ARG A 104 4.84 -22.37 30.93
C ARG A 104 5.43 -23.09 29.73
N GLY A 105 6.62 -22.66 29.31
CA GLY A 105 7.10 -23.01 27.96
C GLY A 105 6.18 -22.37 26.92
N ASP A 106 5.78 -23.14 25.91
CA ASP A 106 4.90 -22.67 24.83
C ASP A 106 3.40 -22.75 25.20
N GLU A 107 3.07 -23.28 26.38
CA GLU A 107 1.69 -23.43 26.83
C GLU A 107 1.17 -22.15 27.49
N MET A 108 0.08 -21.60 26.95
CA MET A 108 -0.67 -20.49 27.54
C MET A 108 -1.52 -21.00 28.73
N VAL A 109 -1.13 -20.62 29.94
CA VAL A 109 -1.71 -21.09 31.22
C VAL A 109 -2.51 -19.99 31.90
N GLY A 110 -3.67 -20.34 32.47
CA GLY A 110 -4.55 -19.41 33.19
C GLY A 110 -5.45 -18.57 32.28
N TYR A 111 -5.47 -18.87 30.98
CA TYR A 111 -6.36 -18.22 30.02
C TYR A 111 -7.80 -18.72 30.16
N ASP A 112 -8.72 -17.81 30.50
CA ASP A 112 -10.16 -18.08 30.54
C ASP A 112 -10.82 -17.69 29.22
N VAL A 113 -11.29 -18.68 28.46
CA VAL A 113 -11.90 -18.47 27.14
C VAL A 113 -13.18 -17.65 27.24
N ALA A 114 -14.05 -17.94 28.21
CA ALA A 114 -15.33 -17.25 28.33
C ALA A 114 -15.15 -15.79 28.75
N ALA A 115 -14.22 -15.53 29.68
CA ALA A 115 -13.93 -14.17 30.12
C ALA A 115 -13.24 -13.33 29.02
N ASN A 116 -12.47 -13.95 28.13
CA ASN A 116 -11.72 -13.26 27.08
C ASN A 116 -12.42 -13.28 25.70
N GLN A 117 -13.62 -13.85 25.57
CA GLN A 117 -14.31 -13.96 24.28
C GLN A 117 -14.45 -12.61 23.58
N ALA A 118 -14.96 -11.58 24.26
CA ALA A 118 -15.11 -10.26 23.67
C ALA A 118 -13.78 -9.61 23.28
N TYR A 119 -12.70 -9.86 24.04
CA TYR A 119 -11.37 -9.37 23.65
C TYR A 119 -10.89 -10.06 22.38
N PHE A 120 -11.08 -11.38 22.30
CA PHE A 120 -10.71 -12.16 21.13
C PHE A 120 -11.50 -11.75 19.90
N ASP A 121 -12.81 -11.56 20.02
CA ASP A 121 -13.65 -11.13 18.90
C ASP A 121 -13.16 -9.80 18.31
N ASP A 122 -12.87 -8.82 19.18
CA ASP A 122 -12.41 -7.50 18.77
C ASP A 122 -11.03 -7.56 18.08
N ILE A 123 -10.07 -8.29 18.64
CA ILE A 123 -8.71 -8.37 18.06
C ILE A 123 -8.67 -9.23 16.80
N TYR A 124 -9.48 -10.29 16.75
CA TYR A 124 -9.63 -11.14 15.58
C TYR A 124 -10.24 -10.36 14.42
N HIS A 125 -11.29 -9.59 14.70
CA HIS A 125 -11.88 -8.66 13.73
C HIS A 125 -10.83 -7.69 13.18
N ASN A 126 -10.04 -7.04 14.04
CA ASN A 126 -8.98 -6.13 13.58
C ASN A 126 -7.90 -6.83 12.75
N ALA A 127 -7.52 -8.07 13.12
CA ALA A 127 -6.57 -8.87 12.36
C ALA A 127 -7.10 -9.24 10.96
N VAL A 128 -8.38 -9.62 10.87
CA VAL A 128 -9.06 -9.91 9.60
C VAL A 128 -9.08 -8.66 8.72
N GLN A 129 -9.52 -7.53 9.27
CA GLN A 129 -9.62 -6.27 8.53
C GLN A 129 -8.27 -5.75 8.04
N LEU A 130 -7.24 -5.79 8.89
CA LEU A 130 -5.89 -5.40 8.49
C LEU A 130 -5.35 -6.31 7.38
N THR A 131 -5.57 -7.62 7.49
CA THR A 131 -5.12 -8.57 6.48
C THR A 131 -5.86 -8.38 5.16
N ALA A 132 -7.17 -8.13 5.18
CA ALA A 132 -7.97 -7.83 4.00
C ALA A 132 -7.50 -6.54 3.30
N LEU A 133 -7.24 -5.47 4.05
CA LEU A 133 -6.67 -4.22 3.55
C LEU A 133 -5.35 -4.46 2.83
N LEU A 134 -4.43 -5.20 3.47
CA LEU A 134 -3.12 -5.51 2.89
C LEU A 134 -3.22 -6.42 1.67
N CYS A 135 -4.11 -7.42 1.68
CA CYS A 135 -4.35 -8.29 0.54
C CYS A 135 -4.86 -7.49 -0.66
N ARG A 136 -5.81 -6.56 -0.49
CA ARG A 136 -6.24 -5.66 -1.56
C ARG A 136 -5.08 -4.79 -2.08
N GLN A 137 -4.40 -4.11 -1.16
CA GLN A 137 -3.33 -3.16 -1.48
C GLN A 137 -2.21 -3.80 -2.30
N TYR A 138 -1.87 -5.05 -2.01
CA TYR A 138 -0.78 -5.78 -2.67
C TYR A 138 -1.26 -6.86 -3.66
N SER A 139 -2.56 -6.89 -3.97
CA SER A 139 -3.18 -7.87 -4.88
C SER A 139 -2.83 -9.33 -4.51
N LEU A 140 -2.95 -9.65 -3.22
CA LEU A 140 -2.70 -10.98 -2.67
C LEU A 140 -4.02 -11.74 -2.52
N ASP A 141 -4.05 -13.00 -2.92
CA ASP A 141 -5.18 -13.89 -2.66
C ASP A 141 -4.99 -14.56 -1.28
N PRO A 142 -5.82 -14.25 -0.26
CA PRO A 142 -5.66 -14.84 1.07
C PRO A 142 -5.87 -16.36 1.09
N LEU A 143 -6.54 -16.94 0.09
CA LEU A 143 -6.77 -18.38 -0.03
C LEU A 143 -5.61 -19.10 -0.73
N GLU A 144 -4.69 -18.38 -1.39
CA GLU A 144 -3.54 -18.98 -2.05
C GLU A 144 -2.54 -19.53 -1.01
N PRO A 145 -2.08 -20.79 -1.15
CA PRO A 145 -1.16 -21.39 -0.21
C PRO A 145 0.11 -20.58 0.02
N GLY A 146 0.41 -20.26 1.28
CA GLY A 146 1.62 -19.52 1.66
C GLY A 146 1.49 -18.00 1.54
N VAL A 147 0.32 -17.46 1.17
CA VAL A 147 0.09 -16.01 1.15
C VAL A 147 -0.24 -15.50 2.55
N VAL A 148 -1.32 -15.96 3.18
CA VAL A 148 -1.61 -15.63 4.59
C VAL A 148 -1.23 -16.83 5.44
N ILE A 149 -0.27 -16.65 6.36
CA ILE A 149 0.25 -17.73 7.20
C ILE A 149 0.46 -17.26 8.64
N CYS A 150 0.45 -18.16 9.61
CA CYS A 150 1.02 -17.89 10.93
C CYS A 150 2.51 -18.27 10.98
N HIS A 151 3.18 -18.00 12.10
CA HIS A 151 4.60 -18.34 12.26
C HIS A 151 4.83 -19.86 12.17
N ALA A 152 3.95 -20.65 12.79
CA ALA A 152 4.05 -22.11 12.77
C ALA A 152 3.98 -22.68 11.34
N GLU A 153 3.04 -22.21 10.52
CA GLU A 153 2.96 -22.59 9.10
C GLU A 153 4.19 -22.09 8.31
N GLY A 154 4.73 -20.92 8.65
CA GLY A 154 5.99 -20.43 8.10
C GLY A 154 7.18 -21.33 8.41
N TYR A 155 7.21 -21.93 9.59
CA TYR A 155 8.22 -22.94 9.96
C TYR A 155 8.05 -24.22 9.15
N ASP A 156 6.82 -24.70 8.99
CA ASP A 156 6.51 -25.89 8.18
C ASP A 156 6.87 -25.70 6.70
N LEU A 157 6.71 -24.48 6.18
CA LEU A 157 7.18 -24.07 4.85
C LEU A 157 8.72 -23.89 4.75
N GLY A 158 9.42 -23.99 5.88
CA GLY A 158 10.87 -23.84 5.98
C GLY A 158 11.37 -22.41 5.80
N ILE A 159 10.51 -21.41 5.98
CA ILE A 159 10.81 -19.98 5.80
C ILE A 159 10.75 -19.16 7.11
N ALA A 160 10.49 -19.81 8.24
CA ALA A 160 10.52 -19.17 9.55
C ALA A 160 11.20 -20.04 10.62
N SER A 161 11.60 -19.44 11.73
CA SER A 161 12.05 -20.14 12.94
C SER A 161 10.91 -20.89 13.61
N GLN A 162 11.24 -21.84 14.49
CA GLN A 162 10.25 -22.72 15.11
C GLN A 162 9.49 -22.01 16.25
N HIS A 163 8.46 -21.25 15.91
CA HIS A 163 7.52 -20.67 16.88
C HIS A 163 6.09 -21.14 16.61
N GLY A 164 5.28 -21.27 17.66
CA GLY A 164 3.92 -21.82 17.60
C GLY A 164 2.81 -20.80 17.37
N ASP A 165 3.12 -19.49 17.34
CA ASP A 165 2.11 -18.44 17.16
C ASP A 165 1.42 -18.51 15.80
N VAL A 166 0.09 -18.35 15.73
CA VAL A 166 -0.90 -18.02 16.78
C VAL A 166 -1.62 -19.25 17.40
N LEU A 167 -1.14 -20.45 17.09
CA LEU A 167 -1.86 -21.72 17.32
C LEU A 167 -1.98 -22.12 18.80
N GLN A 168 -1.19 -21.51 19.69
CA GLN A 168 -1.36 -21.63 21.13
C GLN A 168 -2.61 -20.90 21.66
N TRP A 169 -3.18 -19.98 20.88
CA TRP A 169 -4.25 -19.08 21.32
C TRP A 169 -5.54 -19.24 20.53
N TRP A 170 -5.52 -18.98 19.21
CA TRP A 170 -6.74 -18.90 18.39
C TRP A 170 -7.62 -20.17 18.42
N PRO A 171 -7.04 -21.39 18.41
CA PRO A 171 -7.84 -22.61 18.53
C PRO A 171 -8.67 -22.72 19.82
N LYS A 172 -8.30 -22.00 20.89
CA LYS A 172 -9.11 -21.96 22.13
C LYS A 172 -10.47 -21.28 21.91
N HIS A 173 -10.60 -20.44 20.89
CA HIS A 173 -11.84 -19.80 20.44
C HIS A 173 -12.47 -20.48 19.21
N GLY A 174 -11.98 -21.68 18.83
CA GLY A 174 -12.51 -22.42 17.69
C GLY A 174 -12.08 -21.90 16.32
N VAL A 175 -11.10 -21.00 16.27
CA VAL A 175 -10.59 -20.41 15.02
C VAL A 175 -9.34 -21.15 14.55
N THR A 176 -9.33 -21.53 13.27
CA THR A 176 -8.17 -22.07 12.57
C THR A 176 -7.59 -21.03 11.61
N MET A 177 -6.36 -21.22 11.14
CA MET A 177 -5.81 -20.36 10.08
C MET A 177 -6.59 -20.47 8.78
N ASP A 178 -7.20 -21.61 8.48
CA ASP A 178 -8.09 -21.75 7.31
C ASP A 178 -9.36 -20.93 7.47
N GLN A 179 -9.96 -20.92 8.66
CA GLN A 179 -11.10 -20.03 8.95
C GLN A 179 -10.69 -18.56 8.81
N PHE A 180 -9.52 -18.19 9.33
CA PHE A 180 -9.00 -16.83 9.19
C PHE A 180 -8.84 -16.40 7.73
N ARG A 181 -8.30 -17.26 6.86
CA ARG A 181 -8.18 -16.97 5.42
C ARG A 181 -9.55 -16.79 4.76
N GLN A 182 -10.54 -17.59 5.14
CA GLN A 182 -11.91 -17.46 4.66
C GLN A 182 -12.54 -16.14 5.12
N ASP A 183 -12.38 -15.78 6.38
CA ASP A 183 -12.91 -14.54 6.94
C ASP A 183 -12.23 -13.31 6.31
N VAL A 184 -10.93 -13.40 6.01
CA VAL A 184 -10.22 -12.37 5.24
C VAL A 184 -10.75 -12.27 3.81
N ALA A 185 -10.98 -13.40 3.13
CA ALA A 185 -11.57 -13.40 1.80
C ALA A 185 -12.98 -12.80 1.79
N GLU A 186 -13.79 -13.10 2.81
CA GLU A 186 -15.12 -12.51 2.99
C GLU A 186 -15.03 -11.00 3.27
N ALA A 187 -14.15 -10.58 4.18
CA ALA A 187 -13.88 -9.17 4.46
C ALA A 187 -13.41 -8.43 3.19
N MET A 188 -12.64 -9.09 2.32
CA MET A 188 -12.22 -8.56 1.03
C MET A 188 -13.40 -8.30 0.06
N LEU A 189 -14.54 -8.99 0.24
CA LEU A 189 -15.76 -8.77 -0.53
C LEU A 189 -16.67 -7.70 0.10
N THR A 190 -16.86 -7.75 1.43
CA THR A 190 -17.82 -6.89 2.15
C THR A 190 -17.35 -5.45 2.29
N ASP A 191 -16.07 -5.21 2.57
CA ASP A 191 -15.51 -3.85 2.53
C ASP A 191 -15.34 -3.32 1.09
N GLY A 192 -15.56 -4.16 0.07
CA GLY A 192 -15.77 -3.72 -1.31
C GLY A 192 -17.13 -3.06 -1.53
N GLU A 193 -18.03 -3.12 -0.54
CA GLU A 193 -19.32 -2.42 -0.52
C GLU A 193 -19.23 -1.04 0.16
N HIS A 194 -18.08 -0.69 0.77
CA HIS A 194 -17.78 0.68 1.23
C HIS A 194 -17.05 1.47 0.13
N GLU A 195 -17.86 2.04 -0.77
CA GLU A 195 -17.59 3.18 -1.67
C GLU A 195 -16.12 3.62 -1.86
N GLU A 196 -15.36 2.91 -2.69
CA GLU A 196 -14.93 3.63 -3.89
C GLU A 196 -16.17 3.62 -4.79
N GLU A 197 -16.98 4.70 -4.75
CA GLU A 197 -17.93 4.90 -5.85
C GLU A 197 -17.10 4.71 -7.13
N PRO A 198 -17.42 3.75 -8.00
CA PRO A 198 -16.67 3.58 -9.23
C PRO A 198 -16.71 4.93 -9.91
N MET A 199 -15.55 5.59 -10.00
CA MET A 199 -15.44 6.93 -10.56
C MET A 199 -16.24 6.91 -11.87
N THR A 200 -17.35 7.63 -11.87
CA THR A 200 -18.23 7.56 -13.03
C THR A 200 -17.47 8.10 -14.23
N GLN A 201 -17.80 7.64 -15.43
CA GLN A 201 -17.18 8.19 -16.64
C GLN A 201 -17.30 9.73 -16.64
N GLU A 202 -18.42 10.28 -16.17
CA GLU A 202 -18.61 11.73 -16.01
C GLU A 202 -17.69 12.38 -14.96
N GLN A 203 -17.38 11.70 -13.86
CA GLN A 203 -16.41 12.19 -12.88
C GLN A 203 -14.99 12.15 -13.45
N PHE A 204 -14.62 11.06 -14.14
CA PHE A 204 -13.34 10.95 -14.84
C PHE A 204 -13.18 12.04 -15.90
N ASP A 205 -14.20 12.22 -16.75
CA ASP A 205 -14.19 13.21 -17.82
C ASP A 205 -14.02 14.62 -17.24
N ARG A 206 -14.75 14.94 -16.15
CA ARG A 206 -14.58 16.24 -15.46
C ARG A 206 -13.18 16.44 -14.89
N MET A 207 -12.60 15.40 -14.27
CA MET A 207 -11.24 15.48 -13.72
C MET A 207 -10.19 15.61 -14.82
N MET A 208 -10.37 14.87 -15.92
CA MET A 208 -9.50 14.91 -17.07
C MET A 208 -9.57 16.27 -17.77
N ASP A 209 -10.77 16.83 -17.97
CA ASP A 209 -10.98 18.17 -18.51
C ASP A 209 -10.30 19.23 -17.66
N ALA A 210 -10.44 19.14 -16.33
CA ALA A 210 -9.78 20.05 -15.39
C ALA A 210 -8.25 19.95 -15.49
N TYR A 211 -7.71 18.73 -15.60
CA TYR A 211 -6.28 18.51 -15.78
C TYR A 211 -5.77 19.07 -17.12
N LEU A 212 -6.48 18.80 -18.22
CA LEU A 212 -6.14 19.31 -19.55
C LEU A 212 -6.16 20.83 -19.61
N ALA A 213 -7.17 21.47 -19.00
CA ALA A 213 -7.27 22.93 -18.90
C ALA A 213 -6.11 23.53 -18.08
N LYS A 214 -5.74 22.88 -16.96
CA LYS A 214 -4.58 23.30 -16.16
C LYS A 214 -3.28 23.19 -16.94
N ARG A 215 -3.08 22.06 -17.63
CA ARG A 215 -1.89 21.78 -18.43
C ARG A 215 -1.74 22.76 -19.59
N ALA A 216 -2.83 23.14 -20.26
CA ALA A 216 -2.84 24.12 -21.34
C ALA A 216 -2.25 25.49 -20.95
N ARG A 217 -2.30 25.83 -19.66
CA ARG A 217 -1.80 27.10 -19.09
C ARG A 217 -0.37 27.04 -18.58
N TRP A 218 0.27 25.87 -18.63
CA TRP A 218 1.65 25.75 -18.18
C TRP A 218 2.60 26.52 -19.09
N SER A 219 3.56 27.21 -18.49
CA SER A 219 4.60 27.90 -19.23
C SER A 219 5.44 26.87 -20.02
N PRO A 220 5.66 27.08 -21.32
CA PRO A 220 6.54 26.23 -22.09
C PRO A 220 8.00 26.49 -21.66
N SER A 221 8.83 25.44 -21.69
CA SER A 221 10.22 25.52 -21.26
C SER A 221 11.12 26.25 -22.28
N ASP A 222 12.29 26.69 -21.83
CA ASP A 222 13.16 27.59 -22.63
C ASP A 222 13.71 26.94 -23.90
N TRP A 223 13.89 25.62 -23.91
CA TRP A 223 14.55 24.91 -25.03
C TRP A 223 13.84 25.10 -26.38
N SER A 224 12.52 25.30 -26.41
CA SER A 224 11.76 25.53 -27.64
C SER A 224 11.40 27.01 -27.88
N ALA A 225 11.93 27.96 -27.11
CA ALA A 225 11.56 29.37 -27.21
C ALA A 225 11.76 29.94 -28.63
N GLN A 226 12.90 29.66 -29.26
CA GLN A 226 13.17 30.11 -30.63
C GLN A 226 12.21 29.48 -31.65
N ALA A 227 11.96 28.18 -31.53
CA ALA A 227 11.07 27.44 -32.43
C ALA A 227 9.61 27.91 -32.30
N ARG A 228 9.14 28.17 -31.07
CA ARG A 228 7.80 28.71 -30.82
C ARG A 228 7.63 30.09 -31.41
N LYS A 229 8.59 30.99 -31.16
CA LYS A 229 8.57 32.34 -31.75
C LYS A 229 8.47 32.29 -33.27
N TRP A 230 9.30 31.48 -33.93
CA TRP A 230 9.22 31.28 -35.38
C TRP A 230 7.85 30.72 -35.83
N ALA A 231 7.32 29.74 -35.11
CA ALA A 231 6.04 29.12 -35.45
C ALA A 231 4.84 30.08 -35.28
N GLU A 232 4.89 30.98 -34.30
CA GLU A 232 3.89 32.03 -34.10
C GLU A 232 3.99 33.09 -35.20
N GLU A 233 5.19 33.61 -35.48
CA GLU A 233 5.43 34.65 -36.50
C GLU A 233 5.10 34.14 -37.91
N SER A 234 5.32 32.85 -38.18
CA SER A 234 4.99 32.21 -39.45
C SER A 234 3.52 31.81 -39.55
N GLY A 235 2.73 32.00 -38.48
CA GLY A 235 1.32 31.62 -38.42
C GLY A 235 1.05 30.11 -38.34
N ILE A 236 2.09 29.28 -38.19
CA ILE A 236 1.98 27.81 -38.09
C ILE A 236 1.13 27.44 -36.87
N VAL A 237 1.42 28.07 -35.72
CA VAL A 237 0.65 27.91 -34.47
C VAL A 237 -0.13 29.19 -34.21
N ALA A 238 -1.44 29.07 -33.96
CA ALA A 238 -2.33 30.21 -33.71
C ALA A 238 -3.09 30.11 -32.36
N GLY A 239 -2.84 29.05 -31.59
CA GLY A 239 -3.48 28.85 -30.29
C GLY A 239 -4.98 28.58 -30.38
N ASP A 240 -5.70 28.93 -29.32
CA ASP A 240 -7.16 28.76 -29.18
C ASP A 240 -7.98 29.96 -29.70
N GLY A 241 -7.34 30.99 -30.26
CA GLY A 241 -8.01 32.22 -30.72
C GLY A 241 -8.29 33.24 -29.62
N GLU A 242 -8.07 32.90 -28.34
CA GLU A 242 -8.19 33.82 -27.19
C GLU A 242 -6.82 34.34 -26.70
N GLY A 243 -5.77 34.04 -27.47
CA GLY A 243 -4.39 34.43 -27.16
C GLY A 243 -3.61 33.38 -26.37
N ASN A 244 -4.16 32.18 -26.12
CA ASN A 244 -3.41 31.10 -25.48
C ASN A 244 -2.85 30.14 -26.54
N GLN A 245 -1.52 30.03 -26.61
CA GLN A 245 -0.85 29.14 -27.57
C GLN A 245 -0.86 27.66 -27.17
N ARG A 246 -1.20 27.36 -25.91
CA ARG A 246 -1.41 25.99 -25.40
C ARG A 246 -0.26 24.99 -25.67
N TYR A 247 0.99 25.46 -25.66
CA TYR A 247 2.16 24.64 -25.98
C TYR A 247 2.38 23.38 -25.14
N GLN A 248 1.78 23.31 -23.95
CA GLN A 248 1.86 22.14 -23.09
C GLN A 248 0.66 21.19 -23.25
N SER A 249 -0.37 21.56 -24.03
CA SER A 249 -1.50 20.67 -24.36
C SER A 249 -1.06 19.50 -25.24
N PHE A 250 -1.83 18.41 -25.20
CA PHE A 250 -1.74 17.36 -26.22
C PHE A 250 -2.31 17.88 -27.54
N THR A 251 -1.65 17.56 -28.65
CA THR A 251 -2.12 17.91 -29.99
C THR A 251 -3.09 16.84 -30.49
N THR A 252 -4.22 17.27 -31.04
CA THR A 252 -5.13 16.40 -31.80
C THR A 252 -4.59 16.15 -33.21
N ARG A 253 -5.15 15.14 -33.90
CA ARG A 253 -4.82 14.92 -35.32
C ARG A 253 -5.24 16.11 -36.19
N GLU A 254 -6.37 16.75 -35.90
CA GLU A 254 -6.86 17.93 -36.63
C GLU A 254 -5.90 19.11 -36.50
N GLU A 255 -5.49 19.46 -35.28
CA GLU A 255 -4.51 20.53 -35.05
C GLU A 255 -3.17 20.22 -35.73
N THR A 256 -2.73 18.96 -35.68
CA THR A 256 -1.48 18.54 -36.34
C THR A 256 -1.56 18.71 -37.86
N VAL A 257 -2.64 18.24 -38.49
CA VAL A 257 -2.87 18.41 -39.94
C VAL A 257 -2.94 19.89 -40.31
N GLN A 258 -3.61 20.71 -39.49
CA GLN A 258 -3.69 22.15 -39.72
C GLN A 258 -2.31 22.84 -39.65
N MET A 259 -1.47 22.48 -38.66
CA MET A 259 -0.11 23.01 -38.55
C MET A 259 0.75 22.61 -39.76
N LEU A 260 0.66 21.36 -40.20
CA LEU A 260 1.39 20.87 -41.38
C LEU A 260 0.91 21.53 -42.67
N TYR A 261 -0.39 21.72 -42.83
CA TYR A 261 -0.96 22.42 -43.98
C TYR A 261 -0.45 23.86 -44.06
N ARG A 262 -0.42 24.59 -42.94
CA ARG A 262 0.13 25.96 -42.89
C ARG A 262 1.62 25.99 -43.24
N LEU A 263 2.38 25.01 -42.75
CA LEU A 263 3.80 24.85 -43.09
C LEU A 263 4.00 24.63 -44.61
N ASP A 264 3.18 23.78 -45.21
CA ASP A 264 3.21 23.52 -46.66
C ASP A 264 2.88 24.78 -47.48
N GLN A 265 1.91 25.60 -47.05
CA GLN A 265 1.58 26.85 -47.73
C GLN A 265 2.72 27.87 -47.71
N ILE A 266 3.51 27.90 -46.62
CA ILE A 266 4.70 28.76 -46.52
C ILE A 266 5.76 28.30 -47.53
N TRP A 267 5.99 26.99 -47.64
CA TRP A 267 7.00 26.45 -48.55
C TRP A 267 6.58 26.51 -50.02
N SER A 268 5.28 26.42 -50.30
CA SER A 268 4.73 26.45 -51.65
C SER A 268 4.54 27.88 -52.21
N GLY A 269 4.85 28.93 -51.44
CA GLY A 269 4.94 30.31 -51.93
C GLY A 269 3.62 31.07 -52.14
N ALA A 270 2.52 30.64 -51.51
CA ALA A 270 1.19 31.24 -51.73
C ALA A 270 0.91 32.53 -50.91
N GLY A 271 1.92 33.19 -50.36
CA GLY A 271 1.79 34.39 -49.51
C GLY A 271 2.67 35.56 -49.96
N GLY A 272 2.27 36.24 -51.04
CA GLY A 272 2.55 37.64 -51.38
C GLY A 272 3.96 38.22 -51.19
N GLN A 273 4.69 38.41 -52.30
CA GLN A 273 5.54 39.60 -52.42
C GLN A 273 4.65 40.84 -52.62
N PRO A 274 4.89 41.97 -51.93
CA PRO A 274 4.30 43.23 -52.34
C PRO A 274 5.02 43.73 -53.60
N GLU A 275 4.26 44.00 -54.65
CA GLU A 275 4.73 44.75 -55.82
C GLU A 275 5.20 46.13 -55.35
N ALA A 276 6.46 46.45 -55.66
CA ALA A 276 7.00 47.80 -55.52
C ALA A 276 6.93 48.49 -56.89
N GLU A 277 6.31 49.68 -56.89
CA GLU A 277 6.34 50.68 -57.97
C GLU A 277 7.76 51.14 -58.31
#